data_AF-A0A6P6H2D6-F1
#
_entry.id   AF-A0A6P6H2D6-F1
#
_cell.length_a   1.000
_cell.length_b   1.000
_cell.length_c   1.000
_cell.angle_alpha   90.00
_cell.angle_beta   90.00
_cell.angle_gamma   90.00
#
_symmetry.space_group_name_H-M   'P 1'
#
loop_
_entity.id
_entity.type
_entity.pdbx_description
1 polymer ?
#
loop_
_entity_poly.entity_id
_entity_poly.type
_entity_poly.pdbx_seq_one_letter_code
_entity_poly.pdbx_strand_id
1 'polypeptide(L)' 'MAHTVEPLAKKIFKGVLVVEFVGVFGAYFLFNKMDTSQDVRQTMSKKFPFILEVYYKSVEPSGMYGVRE' A
#
# COMPACT_ATOMS: atom_id res chain seq x y z
N MET A 1 28.95 22.65 22.29
CA MET A 1 27.60 22.07 22.52
C MET A 1 26.97 21.65 21.18
N ALA A 2 27.46 20.56 20.54
CA ALA A 2 26.99 20.15 19.21
C ALA A 2 26.45 18.70 19.14
N HIS A 3 26.56 17.92 20.23
CA HIS A 3 26.34 16.47 20.21
C HIS A 3 24.90 16.02 20.58
N THR A 4 23.96 16.94 20.80
CA THR A 4 22.60 16.59 21.30
C THR A 4 21.54 16.47 20.21
N VAL A 5 21.78 16.98 19.00
CA VAL A 5 20.78 16.99 17.90
C VAL A 5 20.81 15.71 17.05
N GLU A 6 21.97 15.07 16.94
CA GLU A 6 22.16 13.82 16.18
C GLU A 6 21.31 12.64 16.67
N PRO A 7 21.20 12.36 18.00
CA PRO A 7 20.42 11.22 18.48
C PRO A 7 18.89 11.43 18.36
N LEU A 8 18.40 12.67 18.43
CA LEU A 8 16.98 12.98 18.26
C LEU A 8 16.55 12.84 16.80
N ALA A 9 17.32 13.41 15.87
CA ALA A 9 17.07 13.29 14.44
C ALA A 9 17.10 11.81 13.98
N LYS A 10 18.05 11.01 14.48
CA LYS A 10 18.11 9.56 14.20
C LYS A 10 16.88 8.81 14.70
N LYS A 11 16.33 9.16 15.87
CA LYS A 11 15.10 8.54 16.39
C LYS A 11 13.88 8.89 15.55
N ILE A 12 13.73 10.15 15.15
CA ILE A 12 12.63 10.60 14.29
C ILE A 12 12.73 9.93 12.91
N PHE A 13 13.92 9.94 12.31
CA PHE A 13 14.16 9.31 11.01
C PHE A 13 13.85 7.80 11.03
N LYS A 14 14.25 7.10 12.11
CA LYS A 14 13.89 5.68 12.28
C LYS A 14 12.39 5.47 12.44
N GLY A 15 11.69 6.36 13.14
CA GLY A 15 10.24 6.34 13.25
C GLY A 15 9.55 6.53 11.91
N VAL A 16 9.99 7.53 11.13
CA VAL A 16 9.48 7.80 9.78
C VAL A 16 9.72 6.60 8.86
N LEU A 17 10.93 6.01 8.88
CA LEU A 17 11.23 4.79 8.13
C LEU A 17 10.26 3.67 8.49
N VAL A 18 10.02 3.40 9.77
CA VAL A 18 9.09 2.35 10.19
C VAL A 18 7.67 2.63 9.70
N VAL A 19 7.21 3.87 9.79
CA VAL A 19 5.88 4.26 9.30
C VAL A 19 5.78 4.08 7.77
N GLU A 20 6.78 4.50 7.01
CA GLU A 20 6.83 4.28 5.56
C GLU A 20 6.84 2.78 5.22
N PHE A 21 7.67 1.99 5.89
CA PHE A 21 7.71 0.54 5.67
C PHE A 21 6.35 -0.09 5.97
N VAL A 22 5.71 0.27 7.08
CA VAL A 22 4.38 -0.26 7.41
C VAL A 22 3.32 0.19 6.39
N GLY A 23 3.39 1.43 5.90
CA GLY A 23 2.49 1.93 4.86
C GLY A 23 2.65 1.17 3.53
N VAL A 24 3.88 1.00 3.07
CA VAL A 24 4.19 0.27 1.83
C VAL A 24 3.84 -1.21 1.97
N PHE A 25 4.17 -1.85 3.10
CA PHE A 25 3.78 -3.24 3.36
C PHE A 25 2.27 -3.41 3.43
N GLY A 26 1.55 -2.48 4.05
CA GLY A 26 0.09 -2.51 4.13
C GLY A 26 -0.55 -2.39 2.75
N ALA A 27 -0.06 -1.46 1.92
CA ALA A 27 -0.49 -1.33 0.53
C ALA A 27 -0.16 -2.60 -0.27
N TYR A 28 1.07 -3.10 -0.21
CA TYR A 28 1.48 -4.30 -0.93
C TYR A 28 0.64 -5.53 -0.52
N PHE A 29 0.42 -5.73 0.77
CA PHE A 29 -0.42 -6.82 1.28
C PHE A 29 -1.86 -6.70 0.81
N LEU A 30 -2.41 -5.49 0.78
CA LEU A 30 -3.75 -5.23 0.27
C LEU A 30 -3.87 -5.56 -1.23
N PHE A 31 -2.89 -5.14 -2.04
CA PHE A 31 -2.83 -5.45 -3.47
C PHE A 31 -2.73 -6.97 -3.70
N ASN A 32 -1.85 -7.66 -2.96
CA ASN A 32 -1.68 -9.11 -3.06
C ASN A 32 -2.96 -9.88 -2.67
N LYS A 33 -3.67 -9.38 -1.64
CA LYS A 33 -4.98 -9.90 -1.21
C LYS A 33 -6.07 -9.68 -2.26
N MET A 34 -6.09 -8.54 -2.94
CA MET A 34 -7.04 -8.27 -4.03
C MET A 34 -6.80 -9.22 -5.21
N ASP A 35 -5.55 -9.52 -5.53
CA ASP A 35 -5.20 -10.48 -6.59
C ASP A 35 -5.69 -11.89 -6.25
N THR A 36 -5.35 -12.37 -5.04
CA THR A 36 -5.64 -13.75 -4.62
C THR A 36 -7.11 -14.00 -4.26
N SER A 37 -7.84 -13.03 -3.73
CA SER A 37 -9.17 -13.23 -3.14
C SER A 37 -10.24 -12.33 -3.79
N GLN A 38 -11.21 -12.96 -4.45
CA GLN A 38 -12.34 -12.28 -5.08
C GLN A 38 -13.26 -11.59 -4.04
N ASP A 39 -13.43 -12.16 -2.85
CA ASP A 39 -14.20 -11.55 -1.75
C ASP A 39 -13.63 -10.19 -1.29
N VAL A 40 -12.30 -10.06 -1.28
CA VAL A 40 -11.62 -8.80 -0.95
C VAL A 40 -11.85 -7.76 -2.05
N ARG A 41 -11.77 -8.17 -3.33
CA ARG A 41 -12.14 -7.31 -4.46
C ARG A 41 -13.59 -6.85 -4.38
N GLN A 42 -14.52 -7.74 -4.04
CA GLN A 42 -15.94 -7.41 -3.93
C GLN A 42 -16.21 -6.45 -2.76
N THR A 43 -15.54 -6.67 -1.62
CA THR A 43 -15.62 -5.78 -0.47
C THR A 43 -15.04 -4.40 -0.79
N MET A 44 -13.90 -4.35 -1.48
CA MET A 44 -13.27 -3.09 -1.91
C MET A 44 -14.09 -2.37 -2.98
N SER A 45 -14.75 -3.10 -3.88
CA SER A 45 -15.70 -2.55 -4.85
C SER A 45 -16.85 -1.83 -4.14
N LYS A 46 -17.39 -2.42 -3.07
CA LYS A 46 -18.48 -1.83 -2.29
C LYS A 46 -18.04 -0.67 -1.38
N LYS A 47 -16.88 -0.81 -0.74
CA LYS A 47 -16.45 0.12 0.32
C LYS A 47 -15.58 1.27 -0.20
N PHE A 48 -14.74 0.99 -1.20
CA PHE A 48 -13.76 1.92 -1.76
C PHE A 48 -13.57 1.69 -3.27
N PRO A 49 -14.59 1.99 -4.09
CA PRO A 49 -14.55 1.73 -5.54
C PRO A 49 -13.39 2.47 -6.24
N PHE A 50 -13.00 3.64 -5.72
CA PHE A 50 -11.89 4.43 -6.26
C PHE A 50 -10.53 3.73 -6.13
N ILE A 51 -10.25 3.10 -4.99
CA ILE A 51 -8.99 2.37 -4.77
C ILE A 51 -8.92 1.17 -5.72
N LEU A 52 -10.06 0.51 -5.94
CA LEU A 52 -10.16 -0.62 -6.86
C LEU A 52 -9.98 -0.20 -8.33
N GLU A 53 -10.46 0.98 -8.72
CA GLU A 53 -10.24 1.51 -10.07
C GLU A 53 -8.75 1.82 -10.32
N VAL A 54 -8.07 2.42 -9.35
CA VAL A 54 -6.62 2.65 -9.41
C VAL A 54 -5.87 1.32 -9.50
N TYR A 55 -6.29 0.30 -8.75
CA TYR A 55 -5.74 -1.05 -8.85
C TYR A 55 -5.87 -1.60 -10.28
N TYR A 56 -7.08 -1.58 -10.86
CA TYR A 56 -7.30 -2.08 -12.21
C TYR A 56 -6.47 -1.35 -13.27
N LYS A 57 -6.39 -0.01 -13.19
CA LYS A 57 -5.58 0.79 -14.10
C LYS A 57 -4.08 0.50 -13.98
N SER A 58 -3.62 0.16 -12.78
CA SER A 58 -2.21 -0.17 -12.51
C SER A 58 -1.84 -1.58 -13.01
N VAL A 59 -2.81 -2.48 -13.09
CA VAL A 59 -2.67 -3.90 -13.50
C VAL A 59 -3.01 -4.10 -14.99
N GLU A 60 -3.68 -3.15 -15.62
CA GLU A 60 -3.91 -3.11 -17.07
C GLU A 60 -2.62 -3.25 -17.92
N PRO A 61 -1.52 -2.53 -17.64
CA PRO A 61 -0.27 -2.70 -18.40
C PRO A 61 0.43 -4.04 -18.13
N SER A 62 0.10 -4.77 -17.06
CA SER A 62 0.66 -6.11 -16.82
C SER A 62 -0.08 -7.22 -17.59
N GLY A 63 -1.01 -6.87 -18.47
CA GLY A 63 -1.68 -7.81 -19.37
C GLY A 63 -2.77 -8.65 -18.70
N MET A 64 -3.13 -8.33 -17.46
CA MET A 64 -4.19 -9.01 -16.70
C MET A 64 -5.57 -8.47 -17.07
N TYR A 65 -5.96 -8.67 -18.33
CA TYR A 65 -7.28 -8.36 -18.83
C TYR A 65 -8.26 -9.46 -18.39
N GLY A 66 -9.18 -9.16 -17.47
CA GLY A 66 -10.16 -10.12 -16.92
C GLY A 66 -10.28 -10.15 -15.39
N VAL A 67 -9.58 -9.26 -14.67
CA VAL A 67 -9.72 -9.13 -13.20
C VAL A 67 -10.96 -8.34 -12.80
N ARG A 68 -11.50 -7.51 -13.73
CA ARG A 68 -12.88 -7.04 -13.66
C ARG A 68 -13.77 -8.23 -13.94
N GLU A 69 -14.52 -8.65 -12.92
CA GLU A 69 -15.59 -9.64 -13.03
C GLU A 69 -16.57 -9.30 -14.16
#